data_AF-A0A3M9XQR3-F1
#
_entry.id   AF-A0A3M9XQR3-F1
#
_cell.length_a   1.000
_cell.length_b   1.000
_cell.length_c   1.000
_cell.angle_alpha   90.00
_cell.angle_beta   90.00
_cell.angle_gamma   90.00
#
_symmetry.space_group_name_H-M   'P 1'
#
loop_
_entity.id
_entity.type
_entity.pdbx_description
1 polymer ?
#
loop_
_entity_poly.entity_id
_entity_poly.type
_entity_poly.pdbx_seq_one_letter_code
_entity_poly.pdbx_strand_id
1 'polypeptide(L)'
;MNHGSGWPDRRDVMGMIAALTAGGTTRESFAQTPTEDSGPPLLGARACLLTPEAVQGPYYDDPKLVRCDIRENKTGVPIMLRLQIVDQACRPIAGARVDVWHCDAAGLYSNYPGQGDDRAQPISTKGETFLRGSQLADNAGVASFKSIYPGWYPGRTPHIHFKAFLNDANILTGQLFFPDALSEFIYRDIRPYSERTAKRDTMNKDDFIAIGAGPGSFASVTEEDQRYLVTLVIGVDPAARSKASASRPPEGLGPPPSGAPPLRDPKRVSPLVPGID
;
A
#
# COMPACT_ATOMS: atom_id res chain seq x y z
N MET A 1 -43.20 12.12 6.63
CA MET A 1 -42.70 10.72 6.56
C MET A 1 -41.22 10.82 6.24
N ASN A 2 -40.39 10.76 7.28
CA ASN A 2 -38.97 11.13 7.21
C ASN A 2 -38.10 9.87 7.35
N HIS A 3 -36.97 9.88 6.65
CA HIS A 3 -36.03 8.79 6.43
C HIS A 3 -35.42 8.25 7.73
N GLY A 4 -35.39 6.91 7.85
CA GLY A 4 -34.62 6.19 8.86
C GLY A 4 -33.21 5.90 8.35
N SER A 5 -32.23 6.63 8.88
CA SER A 5 -30.81 6.28 8.84
C SER A 5 -30.45 5.57 10.14
N GLY A 6 -30.08 4.29 10.06
CA GLY A 6 -29.61 3.52 11.20
C GLY A 6 -28.98 2.21 10.73
N TRP A 7 -27.66 2.17 10.67
CA TRP A 7 -26.91 0.91 10.70
C TRP A 7 -26.95 0.36 12.14
N PRO A 8 -27.07 -0.97 12.34
CA PRO A 8 -27.20 -1.54 13.68
C PRO A 8 -25.86 -1.57 14.42
N ASP A 9 -25.88 -1.00 15.63
CA ASP A 9 -24.80 -1.02 16.62
C ASP A 9 -24.84 -2.34 17.42
N ARG A 10 -23.66 -2.85 17.76
CA ARG A 10 -23.44 -3.92 18.72
C ARG A 10 -22.33 -3.46 19.66
N ARG A 11 -22.70 -2.89 20.82
CA ARG A 11 -21.99 -3.02 22.12
C ARG A 11 -22.63 -2.09 23.16
N ASP A 12 -23.67 -2.57 23.82
CA ASP A 12 -24.06 -2.07 25.15
C ASP A 12 -23.50 -3.03 26.21
N VAL A 13 -22.47 -2.59 26.94
CA VAL A 13 -22.24 -3.04 28.31
C VAL A 13 -21.83 -1.84 29.16
N MET A 14 -22.69 -1.57 30.12
CA MET A 14 -22.68 -0.51 31.13
C MET A 14 -21.45 -0.51 32.05
N GLY A 15 -21.02 0.70 32.42
CA GLY A 15 -20.20 0.97 33.59
C GLY A 15 -20.53 2.34 34.19
N MET A 16 -21.52 2.39 35.09
CA MET A 16 -21.79 3.56 35.93
C MET A 16 -20.77 3.64 37.06
N ILE A 17 -20.06 4.78 37.19
CA ILE A 17 -19.44 5.21 38.44
C ILE A 17 -19.78 6.69 38.68
N ALA A 18 -20.38 6.94 39.84
CA ALA A 18 -20.64 8.27 40.39
C ALA A 18 -19.39 8.84 41.09
N ALA A 19 -19.20 10.16 41.07
CA ALA A 19 -18.88 10.97 42.25
C ALA A 19 -18.65 12.46 41.94
N LEU A 20 -19.44 13.29 42.61
CA LEU A 20 -19.14 14.52 43.38
C LEU A 20 -17.87 15.35 43.10
N THR A 21 -18.12 16.65 43.00
CA THR A 21 -17.21 17.81 42.96
C THR A 21 -16.40 18.04 44.24
N ALA A 22 -15.10 18.35 44.10
CA ALA A 22 -14.36 19.27 44.96
C ALA A 22 -13.09 19.78 44.25
N GLY A 23 -12.78 21.06 44.44
CA GLY A 23 -11.74 21.79 43.73
C GLY A 23 -10.30 21.55 44.21
N GLY A 24 -9.36 22.05 43.42
CA GLY A 24 -7.94 22.06 43.75
C GLY A 24 -7.08 22.49 42.56
N THR A 25 -6.55 23.71 42.61
CA THR A 25 -5.57 24.24 41.64
C THR A 25 -4.18 23.72 41.96
N THR A 26 -3.58 22.92 41.08
CA THR A 26 -2.12 22.72 41.03
C THR A 26 -1.65 22.51 39.60
N ARG A 27 -0.59 23.25 39.24
CA ARG A 27 0.20 23.19 38.00
C ARG A 27 0.27 21.80 37.36
N GLU A 28 -0.22 21.66 36.14
CA GLU A 28 0.08 20.50 35.31
C GLU A 28 1.26 20.81 34.40
N SER A 29 2.40 20.18 34.73
CA SER A 29 3.43 19.84 33.76
C SER A 29 2.75 19.23 32.54
N PHE A 30 3.14 19.67 31.35
CA PHE A 30 2.90 18.91 30.12
C PHE A 30 3.66 17.59 30.21
N ALA A 31 3.05 16.61 30.89
CA ALA A 31 3.38 15.21 30.69
C ALA A 31 2.89 14.87 29.29
N GLN A 32 3.84 14.68 28.36
CA GLN A 32 3.54 14.03 27.09
C GLN A 32 3.08 12.61 27.43
N THR A 33 1.78 12.38 27.32
CA THR A 33 1.24 11.02 27.32
C THR A 33 1.84 10.30 26.12
N PRO A 34 2.53 9.15 26.30
CA PRO A 34 3.00 8.36 25.18
C PRO A 34 1.79 7.93 24.34
N THR A 35 1.83 8.22 23.05
CA THR A 35 0.87 7.73 22.07
C THR A 35 0.87 6.20 22.04
N GLU A 36 -0.28 5.58 22.27
CA GLU A 36 -0.53 4.20 21.87
C GLU A 36 -0.43 4.09 20.34
N ASP A 37 0.62 3.43 19.85
CA ASP A 37 0.53 2.41 18.79
C ASP A 37 1.85 1.61 18.74
N SER A 38 1.93 0.65 19.66
CA SER A 38 2.88 -0.46 19.85
C SER A 38 4.14 -0.57 18.97
N GLY A 39 5.30 -0.36 19.62
CA GLY A 39 6.64 -0.77 19.15
C GLY A 39 6.83 -2.31 19.04
N PRO A 40 8.06 -2.79 18.77
CA PRO A 40 8.42 -3.84 17.80
C PRO A 40 7.99 -5.27 18.24
N PRO A 41 7.74 -6.22 17.31
CA PRO A 41 8.86 -6.84 16.60
C PRO A 41 8.61 -6.97 15.10
N LEU A 42 9.63 -6.69 14.31
CA LEU A 42 9.77 -7.28 12.99
C LEU A 42 11.08 -8.07 12.97
N LEU A 43 10.92 -9.37 12.71
CA LEU A 43 11.72 -10.31 11.92
C LEU A 43 11.17 -11.72 12.23
N GLY A 44 10.45 -12.33 11.27
CA GLY A 44 10.08 -13.76 11.25
C GLY A 44 10.85 -14.51 10.14
N ALA A 45 10.97 -15.85 10.24
CA ALA A 45 11.89 -16.82 9.59
C ALA A 45 12.45 -16.63 8.15
N ARG A 46 12.02 -15.62 7.38
CA ARG A 46 12.58 -15.21 6.06
C ARG A 46 13.19 -13.81 6.05
N ALA A 47 13.29 -13.22 7.24
CA ALA A 47 13.83 -11.94 7.66
C ALA A 47 15.07 -11.40 6.93
N CYS A 48 15.91 -12.26 6.35
CA CYS A 48 17.25 -11.88 5.93
C CYS A 48 17.53 -12.22 4.45
N LEU A 49 16.50 -12.58 3.70
CA LEU A 49 16.61 -12.69 2.26
C LEU A 49 16.61 -11.29 1.67
N LEU A 50 17.54 -11.03 0.75
CA LEU A 50 17.53 -9.81 -0.03
C LEU A 50 16.21 -9.73 -0.80
N THR A 51 15.50 -8.61 -0.62
CA THR A 51 14.28 -8.33 -1.37
C THR A 51 14.67 -8.08 -2.83
N PRO A 52 14.04 -8.79 -3.80
CA PRO A 52 14.35 -8.58 -5.20
C PRO A 52 14.08 -7.13 -5.64
N GLU A 53 14.98 -6.59 -6.46
CA GLU A 53 14.76 -5.29 -7.10
C GLU A 53 13.59 -5.40 -8.09
N ALA A 54 12.67 -4.44 -8.03
CA ALA A 54 11.58 -4.31 -8.98
C ALA A 54 11.73 -3.02 -9.80
N VAL A 55 11.07 -2.97 -10.96
CA VAL A 55 11.04 -1.74 -11.76
C VAL A 55 10.38 -0.61 -10.97
N GLN A 56 10.90 0.61 -11.12
CA GLN A 56 10.33 1.80 -10.52
C GLN A 56 8.93 2.11 -11.08
N GLY A 57 8.71 1.81 -12.36
CA GLY A 57 7.53 2.27 -13.08
C GLY A 57 7.57 3.77 -13.41
N PRO A 58 6.55 4.25 -14.15
CA PRO A 58 6.54 5.61 -14.69
C PRO A 58 6.06 6.67 -13.68
N TYR A 59 5.52 6.23 -12.53
CA TYR A 59 4.82 7.09 -11.58
C TYR A 59 5.65 7.51 -10.36
N TYR A 60 6.97 7.31 -10.39
CA TYR A 60 7.84 7.86 -9.36
C TYR A 60 8.11 9.33 -9.65
N ASP A 61 7.80 10.13 -8.64
CA ASP A 61 8.21 11.51 -8.49
C ASP A 61 8.83 11.59 -7.10
N ASP A 62 10.05 12.13 -6.98
CA ASP A 62 10.71 12.24 -5.68
C ASP A 62 9.79 13.08 -4.79
N PRO A 63 9.17 12.47 -3.76
CA PRO A 63 8.08 13.13 -3.10
C PRO A 63 8.55 14.40 -2.41
N LYS A 64 9.79 14.44 -1.88
CA LYS A 64 10.29 15.52 -1.00
C LYS A 64 9.28 15.88 0.11
N LEU A 65 8.45 14.91 0.52
CA LEU A 65 7.35 15.06 1.46
C LEU A 65 7.61 14.14 2.66
N VAL A 66 8.21 14.68 3.72
CA VAL A 66 8.41 13.94 4.96
C VAL A 66 7.11 13.97 5.77
N ARG A 67 6.34 12.88 5.71
CA ARG A 67 5.05 12.75 6.39
C ARG A 67 4.66 11.29 6.62
N CYS A 68 4.08 11.04 7.79
CA CYS A 68 3.56 9.72 8.14
C CYS A 68 2.17 9.48 7.54
N ASP A 69 1.26 10.45 7.60
CA ASP A 69 -0.04 10.35 6.94
C ASP A 69 0.05 10.83 5.48
N ILE A 70 -0.09 9.88 4.55
CA ILE A 70 0.01 10.15 3.11
C ILE A 70 -1.36 10.23 2.43
N ARG A 71 -2.48 10.08 3.16
CA ARG A 71 -3.82 9.93 2.57
C ARG A 71 -4.33 11.20 1.89
N GLU A 72 -4.00 12.36 2.47
CA GLU A 72 -4.63 13.64 2.14
C GLU A 72 -6.17 13.53 2.15
N ASN A 73 -6.83 13.80 1.03
CA ASN A 73 -8.28 13.73 0.87
C ASN A 73 -8.77 12.37 0.34
N LYS A 74 -7.89 11.37 0.16
CA LYS A 74 -8.26 10.09 -0.44
C LYS A 74 -9.00 9.21 0.54
N THR A 75 -10.18 8.76 0.13
CA THR A 75 -11.01 7.79 0.82
C THR A 75 -10.65 6.37 0.41
N GLY A 76 -10.69 5.43 1.35
CA GLY A 76 -10.41 4.02 1.12
C GLY A 76 -10.33 3.25 2.43
N VAL A 77 -10.04 1.95 2.33
CA VAL A 77 -9.83 1.09 3.51
C VAL A 77 -8.55 1.54 4.20
N PRO A 78 -8.58 1.99 5.47
CA PRO A 78 -7.38 2.47 6.15
C PRO A 78 -6.32 1.37 6.31
N ILE A 79 -5.05 1.72 6.11
CA ILE A 79 -3.91 0.84 6.42
C ILE A 79 -2.87 1.56 7.28
N MET A 80 -2.24 0.81 8.17
CA MET A 80 -0.95 1.14 8.76
C MET A 80 0.13 0.34 8.03
N LEU A 81 0.96 1.01 7.25
CA LEU A 81 2.06 0.39 6.52
C LEU A 81 3.34 0.49 7.36
N ARG A 82 3.96 -0.64 7.68
CA ARG A 82 5.27 -0.70 8.37
C ARG A 82 6.28 -1.46 7.53
N LEU A 83 7.34 -0.76 7.15
CA LEU A 83 8.43 -1.28 6.33
C LEU A 83 9.69 -1.35 7.19
N GLN A 84 10.15 -2.56 7.51
CA GLN A 84 11.41 -2.72 8.25
C GLN A 84 12.56 -2.96 7.31
N ILE A 85 13.59 -2.13 7.42
CA ILE A 85 14.79 -2.21 6.61
C ILE A 85 15.86 -2.94 7.42
N VAL A 86 16.37 -4.04 6.88
CA VAL A 86 17.42 -4.85 7.50
C VAL A 86 18.53 -5.19 6.51
N ASP A 87 19.74 -5.37 6.99
CA ASP A 87 20.85 -5.86 6.16
C ASP A 87 20.83 -7.39 5.99
N GLN A 88 21.80 -7.93 5.26
CA GLN A 88 21.98 -9.37 5.02
C GLN A 88 22.20 -10.19 6.30
N ALA A 89 22.63 -9.55 7.39
CA ALA A 89 22.78 -10.17 8.71
C ALA A 89 21.53 -9.96 9.59
N CYS A 90 20.41 -9.54 8.99
CA CYS A 90 19.15 -9.22 9.66
C CYS A 90 19.27 -8.10 10.69
N ARG A 91 20.27 -7.22 10.57
CA ARG A 91 20.42 -6.09 11.49
C ARG A 91 19.57 -4.92 10.98
N PRO A 92 18.72 -4.33 11.84
CA PRO A 92 17.96 -3.15 11.48
C PRO A 92 18.85 -1.99 11.02
N ILE A 93 18.41 -1.29 9.98
CA ILE A 93 19.10 -0.10 9.45
C ILE A 93 18.32 1.14 9.85
N ALA A 94 18.73 1.75 10.96
CA ALA A 94 18.17 3.02 11.41
C ALA A 94 18.57 4.18 10.48
N GLY A 95 17.69 5.17 10.35
CA GLY A 95 17.94 6.38 9.56
C GLY A 95 17.88 6.20 8.04
N ALA A 96 17.64 4.98 7.53
CA ALA A 96 17.36 4.77 6.11
C ALA A 96 16.10 5.56 5.73
N ARG A 97 16.17 6.34 4.65
CA ARG A 97 14.98 7.02 4.11
C ARG A 97 14.20 6.01 3.26
N VAL A 98 12.91 5.91 3.52
CA VAL A 98 11.99 5.08 2.74
C VAL A 98 10.99 6.01 2.07
N ASP A 99 10.97 5.99 0.75
CA ASP A 99 9.96 6.68 -0.05
C ASP A 99 8.89 5.69 -0.48
N VAL A 100 7.62 6.05 -0.37
CA VAL A 100 6.46 5.23 -0.75
C VAL A 100 5.56 5.99 -1.71
N TRP A 101 5.03 5.30 -2.72
CA TRP A 101 3.96 5.82 -3.58
C TRP A 101 3.04 4.69 -4.06
N HIS A 102 1.75 4.99 -4.20
CA HIS A 102 0.79 4.07 -4.80
C HIS A 102 -0.43 4.80 -5.38
N CYS A 103 -1.26 4.07 -6.12
CA CYS A 103 -2.52 4.60 -6.65
C CYS A 103 -3.62 4.65 -5.59
N ASP A 104 -4.60 5.53 -5.77
CA ASP A 104 -5.82 5.56 -4.96
C ASP A 104 -6.76 4.38 -5.26
N ALA A 105 -7.91 4.34 -4.58
CA ALA A 105 -8.90 3.27 -4.75
C ALA A 105 -9.43 3.15 -6.21
N ALA A 106 -9.41 4.24 -6.98
CA ALA A 106 -9.81 4.27 -8.38
C ALA A 106 -8.66 3.90 -9.35
N GLY A 107 -7.46 3.61 -8.83
CA GLY A 107 -6.30 3.27 -9.66
C GLY A 107 -5.52 4.47 -10.18
N LEU A 108 -5.72 5.67 -9.61
CA LEU A 108 -5.07 6.90 -10.05
C LEU A 108 -3.84 7.21 -9.20
N TYR A 109 -2.72 7.50 -9.82
CA TYR A 109 -1.54 8.09 -9.17
C TYR A 109 -1.67 9.61 -9.10
N SER A 110 -1.19 10.23 -8.03
CA SER A 110 -1.09 11.71 -7.93
C SER A 110 0.03 12.24 -8.82
N ASN A 111 -0.13 13.46 -9.34
CA ASN A 111 0.78 14.19 -10.23
C ASN A 111 0.85 13.71 -11.70
N TYR A 112 -0.13 12.94 -12.20
CA TYR A 112 -0.09 12.42 -13.58
C TYR A 112 -1.39 12.64 -14.37
N PRO A 113 -1.31 12.96 -15.67
CA PRO A 113 -2.45 13.00 -16.58
C PRO A 113 -2.73 11.64 -17.22
N GLY A 114 -3.83 11.51 -17.94
CA GLY A 114 -4.03 10.41 -18.89
C GLY A 114 -4.39 9.07 -18.23
N GLN A 115 -4.99 9.10 -17.04
CA GLN A 115 -5.27 7.92 -16.23
C GLN A 115 -6.76 7.58 -16.22
N GLY A 116 -7.11 6.46 -15.57
CA GLY A 116 -8.50 6.02 -15.39
C GLY A 116 -8.90 4.88 -16.32
N ASP A 117 -10.03 4.25 -15.97
CA ASP A 117 -10.53 3.08 -16.67
C ASP A 117 -11.14 3.44 -18.05
N ASP A 118 -11.75 4.62 -18.17
CA ASP A 118 -12.29 5.12 -19.43
C ASP A 118 -11.24 5.94 -20.19
N ARG A 119 -10.65 5.33 -21.23
CA ARG A 119 -9.68 5.99 -22.10
C ARG A 119 -10.27 7.12 -22.95
N ALA A 120 -11.59 7.15 -23.15
CA ALA A 120 -12.25 8.25 -23.84
C ALA A 120 -12.38 9.49 -22.94
N GLN A 121 -12.30 9.33 -21.62
CA GLN A 121 -12.41 10.39 -20.61
C GLN A 121 -11.25 10.31 -19.60
N PRO A 122 -10.00 10.55 -20.04
CA PRO A 122 -8.85 10.41 -19.18
C PRO A 122 -8.86 11.43 -18.03
N ILE A 123 -8.51 10.95 -16.84
CA ILE A 123 -8.43 11.77 -15.63
C ILE A 123 -7.01 12.32 -15.48
N SER A 124 -6.91 13.56 -15.00
CA SER A 124 -5.65 14.21 -14.66
C SER A 124 -5.63 14.59 -13.18
N THR A 125 -4.57 14.18 -12.50
CA THR A 125 -4.27 14.50 -11.09
C THR A 125 -2.99 15.35 -10.96
N LYS A 126 -2.58 16.02 -12.05
CA LYS A 126 -1.39 16.90 -12.06
C LYS A 126 -1.46 17.92 -10.92
N GLY A 127 -0.35 18.07 -10.19
CA GLY A 127 -0.26 18.98 -9.05
C GLY A 127 -0.79 18.42 -7.73
N GLU A 128 -1.48 17.28 -7.74
CA GLU A 128 -1.82 16.57 -6.50
C GLU A 128 -0.63 15.75 -5.99
N THR A 129 -0.60 15.47 -4.68
CA THR A 129 0.51 14.77 -4.03
C THR A 129 0.10 13.58 -3.17
N PHE A 130 -1.20 13.24 -3.14
CA PHE A 130 -1.75 12.16 -2.32
C PHE A 130 -1.03 10.82 -2.50
N LEU A 131 -1.05 10.00 -1.44
CA LEU A 131 -0.53 8.63 -1.39
C LEU A 131 0.94 8.52 -1.77
N ARG A 132 1.70 9.57 -1.43
CA ARG A 132 3.16 9.66 -1.54
C ARG A 132 3.75 10.18 -0.25
N GLY A 133 4.92 9.69 0.15
CA GLY A 133 5.64 10.24 1.30
C GLY A 133 6.98 9.58 1.55
N SER A 134 7.78 10.24 2.37
CA SER A 134 9.08 9.78 2.85
C SER A 134 9.08 9.68 4.36
N GLN A 135 9.69 8.64 4.90
CA GLN A 135 9.94 8.50 6.34
C GLN A 135 11.36 8.01 6.56
N LEU A 136 11.99 8.44 7.66
CA LEU A 136 13.21 7.83 8.13
C LEU A 136 12.85 6.61 8.98
N ALA A 137 13.58 5.52 8.77
CA ALA A 137 13.51 4.33 9.60
C ALA A 137 13.95 4.64 11.03
N ASP A 138 13.20 4.17 12.01
CA ASP A 138 13.54 4.31 13.43
C ASP A 138 14.70 3.39 13.87
N ASN A 139 15.00 3.33 15.17
CA ASN A 139 16.07 2.49 15.71
C ASN A 139 15.84 0.98 15.50
N ALA A 140 14.60 0.56 15.26
CA ALA A 140 14.24 -0.81 14.90
C ALA A 140 14.23 -1.03 13.38
N GLY A 141 14.69 -0.04 12.60
CA GLY A 141 14.73 -0.05 11.14
C GLY A 141 13.37 0.17 10.49
N VAL A 142 12.36 0.65 11.22
CA VAL A 142 10.98 0.71 10.73
C VAL A 142 10.60 2.10 10.24
N ALA A 143 10.15 2.19 8.99
CA ALA A 143 9.44 3.34 8.44
C ALA A 143 7.93 3.06 8.43
N SER A 144 7.13 3.96 9.00
CA SER A 144 5.68 3.77 9.19
C SER A 144 4.85 4.85 8.49
N PHE A 145 3.78 4.44 7.83
CA PHE A 145 2.88 5.34 7.09
C PHE A 145 1.41 5.01 7.38
N LYS A 146 0.58 6.03 7.55
CA LYS A 146 -0.89 5.92 7.48
C LYS A 146 -1.32 6.15 6.04
N SER A 147 -2.01 5.16 5.46
CA SER A 147 -2.48 5.22 4.07
C SER A 147 -3.85 4.57 3.90
N ILE A 148 -4.26 4.33 2.65
CA ILE A 148 -5.37 3.47 2.27
C ILE A 148 -4.87 2.26 1.48
N TYR A 149 -5.65 1.18 1.47
CA TYR A 149 -5.42 0.03 0.62
C TYR A 149 -5.39 0.47 -0.85
N PRO A 150 -4.39 0.07 -1.67
CA PRO A 150 -4.29 0.54 -3.04
C PRO A 150 -5.44 0.01 -3.91
N GLY A 151 -5.85 0.78 -4.89
CA GLY A 151 -6.64 0.27 -6.00
C GLY A 151 -5.78 -0.57 -6.96
N TRP A 152 -6.34 -0.82 -8.14
CA TRP A 152 -5.66 -1.46 -9.26
C TRP A 152 -5.82 -0.63 -10.53
N TYR A 153 -5.00 -0.87 -11.54
CA TYR A 153 -5.14 -0.27 -12.86
C TYR A 153 -4.84 -1.33 -13.93
N PRO A 154 -5.38 -1.20 -15.16
CA PRO A 154 -5.30 -2.26 -16.16
C PRO A 154 -3.90 -2.82 -16.37
N GLY A 155 -3.80 -4.15 -16.37
CA GLY A 155 -2.56 -4.88 -16.57
C GLY A 155 -1.66 -5.01 -15.34
N ARG A 156 -2.08 -4.57 -14.15
CA ARG A 156 -1.29 -4.65 -12.91
C ARG A 156 -2.11 -5.15 -11.72
N THR A 157 -1.52 -6.03 -10.93
CA THR A 157 -2.08 -6.44 -9.62
C THR A 157 -1.93 -5.29 -8.58
N PRO A 158 -2.68 -5.24 -7.47
CA PRO A 158 -2.52 -4.19 -6.45
C PRO A 158 -1.12 -4.21 -5.84
N HIS A 159 -0.51 -3.02 -5.73
CA HIS A 159 0.85 -2.88 -5.20
C HIS A 159 1.07 -1.52 -4.55
N ILE A 160 2.05 -1.49 -3.65
CA ILE A 160 2.67 -0.26 -3.16
C ILE A 160 4.12 -0.25 -3.60
N HIS A 161 4.56 0.84 -4.22
CA HIS A 161 5.96 1.00 -4.53
C HIS A 161 6.74 1.53 -3.34
N PHE A 162 8.02 1.16 -3.25
CA PHE A 162 8.93 1.77 -2.31
C PHE A 162 10.33 1.96 -2.90
N LYS A 163 11.07 2.90 -2.31
CA LYS A 163 12.53 3.00 -2.44
C LYS A 163 13.16 3.13 -1.07
N ALA A 164 14.28 2.46 -0.86
CA ALA A 164 15.12 2.63 0.30
C ALA A 164 16.39 3.38 -0.08
N PHE A 165 16.74 4.40 0.70
CA PHE A 165 17.95 5.18 0.56
C PHE A 165 18.79 5.11 1.82
N LEU A 166 20.11 5.05 1.63
CA LEU A 166 21.09 5.15 2.71
C LEU A 166 22.15 6.16 2.29
N ASN A 167 22.35 7.21 3.10
CA ASN A 167 23.26 8.32 2.77
C ASN A 167 23.00 8.89 1.35
N ASP A 168 21.73 9.16 1.05
CA ASP A 168 21.22 9.64 -0.25
C ASP A 168 21.41 8.71 -1.46
N ALA A 169 22.04 7.54 -1.27
CA ALA A 169 22.11 6.52 -2.31
C ALA A 169 20.83 5.68 -2.33
N ASN A 170 20.15 5.58 -3.47
CA ASN A 170 19.08 4.61 -3.67
C ASN A 170 19.68 3.19 -3.66
N ILE A 171 19.47 2.44 -2.59
CA ILE A 171 20.03 1.09 -2.42
C ILE A 171 19.08 0.00 -2.91
N LEU A 172 17.77 0.27 -2.93
CA LEU A 172 16.77 -0.67 -3.42
C LEU A 172 15.52 0.06 -3.90
N THR A 173 15.02 -0.30 -5.08
CA THR A 173 13.68 0.01 -5.55
C THR A 173 12.87 -1.28 -5.59
N GLY A 174 11.66 -1.27 -5.04
CA GLY A 174 10.83 -2.47 -4.93
C GLY A 174 9.34 -2.18 -5.03
N GLN A 175 8.57 -3.26 -5.04
CA GLN A 175 7.12 -3.23 -5.01
C GLN A 175 6.63 -4.28 -4.00
N LEU A 176 5.68 -3.89 -3.18
CA LEU A 176 4.99 -4.73 -2.23
C LEU A 176 3.64 -5.16 -2.82
N PHE A 177 3.34 -6.45 -2.73
CA PHE A 177 2.11 -7.06 -3.27
C PHE A 177 1.21 -7.61 -2.16
N PHE A 178 -0.08 -7.74 -2.44
CA PHE A 178 -1.10 -8.15 -1.48
C PHE A 178 -1.70 -9.51 -1.83
N PRO A 179 -2.25 -10.27 -0.86
CA PRO A 179 -3.02 -11.48 -1.14
C PRO A 179 -4.19 -11.21 -2.09
N ASP A 180 -4.34 -12.05 -3.13
CA ASP A 180 -5.40 -11.88 -4.13
C ASP A 180 -6.80 -11.97 -3.50
N ALA A 181 -7.01 -12.92 -2.58
CA ALA A 181 -8.29 -13.11 -1.90
C ALA A 181 -8.73 -11.86 -1.10
N LEU A 182 -7.79 -11.18 -0.43
CA LEU A 182 -8.09 -9.93 0.29
C LEU A 182 -8.45 -8.82 -0.70
N SER A 183 -7.68 -8.70 -1.79
CA SER A 183 -7.94 -7.69 -2.82
C SER A 183 -9.31 -7.91 -3.47
N GLU A 184 -9.68 -9.15 -3.79
CA GLU A 184 -10.98 -9.49 -4.34
C GLU A 184 -12.14 -9.12 -3.40
N PHE A 185 -12.01 -9.42 -2.11
CA PHE A 185 -12.99 -9.04 -1.10
C PHE A 185 -13.18 -7.51 -1.04
N ILE A 186 -12.08 -6.76 -0.90
CA ILE A 186 -12.14 -5.28 -0.81
C ILE A 186 -12.79 -4.70 -2.07
N TYR A 187 -12.40 -5.16 -3.25
CA TYR A 187 -12.87 -4.61 -4.53
C TYR A 187 -14.31 -4.98 -4.85
N ARG A 188 -14.82 -6.08 -4.31
CA ARG A 188 -16.23 -6.47 -4.49
C ARG A 188 -17.15 -5.80 -3.48
N ASP A 189 -16.71 -5.71 -2.22
CA ASP A 189 -17.64 -5.53 -1.10
C ASP A 189 -17.48 -4.19 -0.37
N ILE A 190 -16.41 -3.42 -0.61
CA ILE A 190 -16.10 -2.21 0.16
C ILE A 190 -16.01 -0.96 -0.72
N ARG A 191 -16.73 0.11 -0.34
CA ARG A 191 -16.63 1.43 -0.97
C ARG A 191 -15.30 2.13 -0.62
N PRO A 192 -14.72 2.94 -1.52
CA PRO A 192 -15.22 3.24 -2.86
C PRO A 192 -14.81 2.19 -3.92
N TYR A 193 -14.03 1.17 -3.56
CA TYR A 193 -13.49 0.19 -4.52
C TYR A 193 -14.60 -0.55 -5.28
N SER A 194 -15.66 -0.95 -4.57
CA SER A 194 -16.84 -1.63 -5.12
C SER A 194 -17.68 -0.79 -6.08
N GLU A 195 -17.38 0.51 -6.20
CA GLU A 195 -18.10 1.42 -7.12
C GLU A 195 -17.49 1.40 -8.52
N ARG A 196 -16.30 0.81 -8.70
CA ARG A 196 -15.67 0.69 -10.01
C ARG A 196 -16.44 -0.28 -10.88
N THR A 197 -16.81 0.19 -12.07
CA THR A 197 -17.49 -0.63 -13.08
C THR A 197 -16.52 -1.51 -13.88
N ALA A 198 -15.25 -1.10 -13.97
CA ALA A 198 -14.21 -1.90 -14.57
C ALA A 198 -13.93 -3.14 -13.71
N LYS A 199 -13.69 -4.28 -14.38
CA LYS A 199 -13.32 -5.53 -13.70
C LYS A 199 -11.80 -5.60 -13.61
N ARG A 200 -11.30 -5.95 -12.42
CA ARG A 200 -9.88 -6.27 -12.24
C ARG A 200 -9.47 -7.36 -13.23
N ASP A 201 -8.44 -7.09 -14.02
CA ASP A 201 -7.99 -7.94 -15.11
C ASP A 201 -6.73 -8.76 -14.77
N THR A 202 -6.04 -8.40 -13.70
CA THR A 202 -4.70 -8.93 -13.37
C THR A 202 -4.62 -9.37 -11.91
N MET A 203 -4.31 -10.65 -11.71
CA MET A 203 -3.99 -11.25 -10.40
C MET A 203 -2.47 -11.33 -10.23
N ASN A 204 -1.98 -11.63 -9.02
CA ASN A 204 -0.52 -11.73 -8.79
C ASN A 204 0.15 -12.77 -9.71
N LYS A 205 -0.54 -13.89 -9.98
CA LYS A 205 -0.03 -14.94 -10.87
C LYS A 205 0.05 -14.53 -12.35
N ASP A 206 -0.58 -13.43 -12.73
CA ASP A 206 -0.64 -12.92 -14.10
C ASP A 206 0.17 -11.60 -14.26
N ASP A 207 0.65 -11.00 -13.16
CA ASP A 207 1.48 -9.80 -13.17
C ASP A 207 2.97 -10.17 -13.23
N PHE A 208 3.64 -9.82 -14.33
CA PHE A 208 5.05 -10.18 -14.57
C PHE A 208 6.02 -9.65 -13.50
N ILE A 209 5.69 -8.54 -12.82
CA ILE A 209 6.51 -8.00 -11.74
C ILE A 209 6.28 -8.82 -10.48
N ALA A 210 5.02 -9.12 -10.14
CA ALA A 210 4.70 -9.94 -8.97
C ALA A 210 5.26 -11.37 -9.08
N ILE A 211 5.22 -11.97 -10.28
CA ILE A 211 5.82 -13.28 -10.58
C ILE A 211 7.33 -13.27 -10.29
N GLY A 212 8.03 -12.19 -10.68
CA GLY A 212 9.47 -12.04 -10.48
C GLY A 212 9.89 -11.59 -9.07
N ALA A 213 8.97 -11.05 -8.28
CA ALA A 213 9.27 -10.40 -7.00
C ALA A 213 9.57 -11.40 -5.87
N GLY A 214 9.23 -12.68 -6.05
CA GLY A 214 9.44 -13.73 -5.07
C GLY A 214 8.69 -13.51 -3.74
N PRO A 215 8.81 -14.44 -2.78
CA PRO A 215 8.06 -14.37 -1.52
C PRO A 215 8.45 -13.18 -0.63
N GLY A 216 9.64 -12.61 -0.81
CA GLY A 216 10.15 -11.47 -0.04
C GLY A 216 9.52 -10.12 -0.39
N SER A 217 8.54 -10.09 -1.29
CA SER A 217 7.86 -8.88 -1.75
C SER A 217 6.34 -8.92 -1.50
N PHE A 218 5.83 -9.98 -0.87
CA PHE A 218 4.41 -10.10 -0.49
C PHE A 218 4.23 -9.66 0.96
N ALA A 219 3.30 -8.75 1.19
CA ALA A 219 3.02 -8.23 2.52
C ALA A 219 2.40 -9.29 3.44
N SER A 220 2.76 -9.22 4.71
CA SER A 220 1.93 -9.76 5.77
C SER A 220 0.83 -8.74 6.07
N VAL A 221 -0.42 -9.18 6.06
CA VAL A 221 -1.58 -8.33 6.33
C VAL A 221 -2.35 -8.91 7.50
N THR A 222 -2.57 -8.10 8.52
CA THR A 222 -3.35 -8.44 9.71
C THR A 222 -4.48 -7.44 9.86
N GLU A 223 -5.69 -7.92 10.11
CA GLU A 223 -6.83 -7.06 10.43
C GLU A 223 -6.69 -6.53 11.86
N GLU A 224 -6.86 -5.23 12.04
CA GLU A 224 -6.91 -4.54 13.32
C GLU A 224 -8.20 -3.73 13.42
N ASP A 225 -8.47 -3.12 14.58
CA ASP A 225 -9.64 -2.25 14.71
C ASP A 225 -9.55 -1.07 13.74
N GLN A 226 -10.57 -0.92 12.88
CA GLN A 226 -10.73 0.12 11.87
C GLN A 226 -9.65 0.19 10.77
N ARG A 227 -8.72 -0.77 10.67
CA ARG A 227 -7.64 -0.74 9.66
C ARG A 227 -7.01 -2.11 9.41
N TYR A 228 -6.20 -2.21 8.36
CA TYR A 228 -5.24 -3.32 8.22
C TYR A 228 -3.83 -2.87 8.60
N LEU A 229 -3.13 -3.69 9.39
CA LEU A 229 -1.69 -3.61 9.53
C LEU A 229 -1.03 -4.35 8.36
N VAL A 230 -0.28 -3.61 7.56
CA VAL A 230 0.45 -4.11 6.39
C VAL A 230 1.94 -4.03 6.70
N THR A 231 2.63 -5.18 6.73
CA THR A 231 4.05 -5.23 7.06
C THR A 231 4.88 -5.93 5.98
N LEU A 232 6.10 -5.46 5.80
CA LEU A 232 7.12 -6.11 4.99
C LEU A 232 8.50 -5.88 5.60
N VAL A 233 9.28 -6.96 5.71
CA VAL A 233 10.71 -6.87 5.98
C VAL A 233 11.43 -6.75 4.63
N ILE A 234 12.19 -5.68 4.47
CA ILE A 234 12.95 -5.35 3.28
C ILE A 234 14.42 -5.63 3.58
N GLY A 235 14.92 -6.76 3.05
CA GLY A 235 16.32 -7.12 3.13
C GLY A 235 17.12 -6.37 2.06
N VAL A 236 18.12 -5.59 2.46
CA VAL A 236 18.95 -4.80 1.55
C VAL A 236 20.43 -5.14 1.67
N ASP A 237 21.17 -4.90 0.60
CA ASP A 237 22.62 -4.72 0.65
C ASP A 237 22.91 -3.21 0.81
N PRO A 238 23.44 -2.76 1.96
CA PRO A 238 23.75 -1.34 2.17
C PRO A 238 24.75 -0.74 1.17
N ALA A 239 25.56 -1.59 0.54
CA ALA A 239 26.53 -1.18 -0.48
C ALA A 239 25.92 -1.15 -1.89
N ALA A 240 24.74 -1.70 -2.10
CA ALA A 240 24.10 -1.74 -3.41
C ALA A 240 23.74 -0.34 -3.93
N ARG A 241 23.56 -0.26 -5.24
CA ARG A 241 22.99 0.88 -5.92
C ARG A 241 21.91 0.36 -6.84
N SER A 242 20.68 0.78 -6.59
CA SER A 242 19.52 0.38 -7.37
C SER A 242 19.71 0.83 -8.82
N LYS A 243 19.52 -0.10 -9.75
CA LYS A 243 19.58 0.15 -11.20
C LYS A 243 18.17 0.27 -11.80
N ALA A 244 17.14 0.07 -11.00
CA ALA A 244 15.75 0.23 -11.40
C ALA A 244 15.53 1.63 -11.99
N SER A 245 15.26 1.66 -13.28
CA SER A 245 14.89 2.87 -14.00
C SER A 245 13.38 2.92 -14.18
N ALA A 246 12.89 4.07 -14.65
CA ALA A 246 11.57 4.15 -15.23
C ALA A 246 11.53 3.22 -16.45
N SER A 247 10.86 2.08 -16.34
CA SER A 247 10.33 1.42 -17.53
C SER A 247 9.33 2.40 -18.14
N ARG A 248 9.61 2.86 -19.37
CA ARG A 248 8.67 3.67 -20.15
C ARG A 248 7.29 3.02 -20.04
N PRO A 249 6.20 3.76 -19.73
CA PRO A 249 4.87 3.17 -19.81
C PRO A 249 4.75 2.54 -21.21
N PRO A 250 4.11 1.37 -21.36
CA PRO A 250 3.91 0.79 -22.68
C PRO A 250 3.36 1.88 -23.62
N GLU A 251 4.01 2.10 -24.76
CA GLU A 251 3.40 2.89 -25.84
C GLU A 251 2.08 2.19 -26.20
N GLY A 252 0.95 2.86 -25.97
CA GLY A 252 -0.36 2.20 -25.90
C GLY A 252 -1.39 2.85 -24.97
N LEU A 253 -1.02 3.89 -24.21
CA LEU A 253 -1.98 4.89 -23.67
C LEU A 253 -2.20 6.08 -24.65
N GLY A 254 -1.96 5.86 -25.96
CA GLY A 254 -2.32 6.64 -27.17
C GLY A 254 -1.78 5.97 -28.47
N PRO A 255 -2.48 6.00 -29.64
CA PRO A 255 -2.56 4.93 -30.70
C PRO A 255 -1.40 4.94 -31.76
N PRO A 256 -1.23 4.04 -32.79
CA PRO A 256 -2.18 3.24 -33.65
C PRO A 256 -1.65 1.82 -34.16
N PRO A 257 -2.25 1.02 -35.12
CA PRO A 257 -3.32 1.24 -36.10
C PRO A 257 -4.52 0.25 -36.05
N SER A 258 -5.53 0.56 -36.89
CA SER A 258 -6.69 -0.28 -37.17
C SER A 258 -6.29 -1.71 -37.56
N GLY A 259 -6.79 -2.70 -36.82
CA GLY A 259 -6.68 -4.13 -37.17
C GLY A 259 -6.22 -5.00 -36.00
N ALA A 260 -7.15 -5.40 -35.14
CA ALA A 260 -6.90 -6.48 -34.18
C ALA A 260 -6.86 -7.84 -34.91
N PRO A 261 -5.88 -8.73 -34.66
CA PRO A 261 -6.03 -10.15 -34.97
C PRO A 261 -7.05 -10.78 -34.00
N PRO A 262 -7.80 -11.82 -34.43
CA PRO A 262 -8.91 -12.35 -33.63
C PRO A 262 -8.44 -13.02 -32.34
N LEU A 263 -9.23 -12.84 -31.28
CA LEU A 263 -9.11 -13.51 -30.00
C LEU A 263 -9.11 -15.04 -30.19
N ARG A 264 -8.12 -15.73 -29.59
CA ARG A 264 -8.14 -17.19 -29.48
C ARG A 264 -9.14 -17.64 -28.40
N ASP A 265 -9.84 -18.71 -28.75
CA ASP A 265 -10.99 -19.37 -28.11
C ASP A 265 -10.89 -19.56 -26.58
N PRO A 266 -11.92 -19.19 -25.78
CA PRO A 266 -11.91 -19.24 -24.31
C PRO A 266 -12.08 -20.65 -23.70
N LYS A 267 -11.96 -21.75 -24.44
CA LYS A 267 -12.14 -23.11 -23.89
C LYS A 267 -10.84 -23.84 -23.59
N ARG A 268 -10.13 -23.42 -22.54
CA ARG A 268 -9.30 -24.35 -21.73
C ARG A 268 -8.87 -23.76 -20.38
N VAL A 269 -9.78 -23.78 -19.40
CA VAL A 269 -9.38 -23.69 -18.00
C VAL A 269 -10.07 -24.83 -17.25
N SER A 270 -9.32 -25.90 -17.00
CA SER A 270 -9.74 -26.97 -16.10
C SER A 270 -9.56 -26.50 -14.65
N PRO A 271 -10.57 -26.62 -13.77
CA PRO A 271 -10.42 -26.29 -12.36
C PRO A 271 -9.72 -27.45 -11.64
N LEU A 272 -8.60 -27.13 -10.97
CA LEU A 272 -8.03 -27.97 -9.92
C LEU A 272 -8.06 -27.14 -8.63
N VAL A 273 -9.12 -27.34 -7.84
CA VAL A 273 -9.16 -26.99 -6.42
C VAL A 273 -9.37 -28.30 -5.68
N PRO A 274 -8.37 -28.82 -4.95
CA PRO A 274 -8.56 -29.91 -4.02
C PRO A 274 -9.04 -29.39 -2.66
N GLY A 275 -10.16 -29.95 -2.17
CA GLY A 275 -10.41 -30.16 -0.74
C GLY A 275 -11.21 -29.09 0.00
N ILE A 276 -12.54 -29.18 -0.05
CA ILE A 276 -13.46 -28.93 1.08
C ILE A 276 -14.60 -29.95 0.91
N ASP A 277 -14.80 -30.82 1.91
CA ASP A 277 -15.93 -31.74 2.04
C ASP A 277 -17.25 -30.99 2.29
#